data_AF-A0A8T0G111-F1
#
_entry.id   AF-A0A8T0G111-F1
#
_cell.length_a   1.000
_cell.length_b   1.000
_cell.length_c   1.000
_cell.angle_alpha   90.00
_cell.angle_beta   90.00
_cell.angle_gamma   90.00
#
_symmetry.space_group_name_H-M   'P 1'
#
loop_
_entity.id
_entity.type
_entity.pdbx_description
1 polymer ?
#
loop_
_entity_poly.entity_id
_entity_poly.type
_entity_poly.pdbx_seq_one_letter_code
_entity_poly.pdbx_strand_id
1 'polypeptide(L)'
;MAKSLRSKWRRKMRAIKRERYAVKELKQLKNILENSGNKDADMSEICTVLDKKDIQNLGKKDPSENNEENVEATVESSSMDVDQQSSKYHPKRLTDEHGTYPVWMNQRQIRKHKAKLNRVHKKAKKNKKRN
;
A
#
# COMPACT_ATOMS: atom_id res chain seq x y z
N MET A 1 -23.80 -8.51 -27.55
CA MET A 1 -24.39 -7.35 -26.83
C MET A 1 -24.54 -7.69 -25.36
N ALA A 2 -24.18 -6.77 -24.46
CA ALA A 2 -24.43 -6.97 -23.02
C ALA A 2 -25.93 -6.87 -22.71
N LYS A 3 -26.39 -7.63 -21.71
CA LYS A 3 -27.79 -7.55 -21.25
C LYS A 3 -28.03 -6.23 -20.52
N SER A 4 -29.12 -5.53 -20.89
CA SER A 4 -29.61 -4.33 -20.22
C SER A 4 -29.82 -4.55 -18.70
N LEU A 5 -29.64 -3.50 -17.91
CA LEU A 5 -29.86 -3.51 -16.46
C LEU A 5 -31.31 -3.90 -16.10
N ARG A 6 -32.27 -3.49 -16.93
CA ARG A 6 -33.70 -3.73 -16.75
C ARG A 6 -34.16 -5.10 -17.30
N SER A 7 -33.26 -5.86 -17.91
CA SER A 7 -33.52 -7.23 -18.38
C SER A 7 -34.11 -8.09 -17.26
N LYS A 8 -35.15 -8.86 -17.59
CA LYS A 8 -35.80 -9.81 -16.65
C LYS A 8 -34.79 -10.76 -16.03
N TRP A 9 -33.84 -11.27 -16.82
CA TRP A 9 -32.80 -12.19 -16.36
C TRP A 9 -31.87 -11.56 -15.31
N ARG A 10 -31.36 -10.34 -15.56
CA ARG A 10 -30.49 -9.65 -14.58
C ARG A 10 -31.24 -9.23 -13.32
N ARG A 11 -32.54 -8.93 -13.43
CA ARG A 11 -33.39 -8.66 -12.25
C ARG A 11 -33.61 -9.92 -11.41
N LYS A 12 -33.96 -11.05 -12.03
CA LYS A 12 -34.10 -12.36 -11.35
C LYS A 12 -32.82 -12.75 -10.60
N MET A 13 -31.66 -12.68 -11.26
CA MET A 13 -30.37 -13.01 -10.63
C MET A 13 -29.99 -12.04 -9.50
N ARG A 14 -30.42 -10.79 -9.55
CA ARG A 14 -30.25 -9.86 -8.43
C ARG A 14 -31.16 -10.19 -7.26
N ALA A 15 -32.42 -10.57 -7.49
CA ALA A 15 -33.33 -10.99 -6.43
C ALA A 15 -32.77 -12.20 -5.66
N ILE A 16 -32.37 -13.26 -6.38
CA ILE A 16 -31.73 -14.45 -5.79
C ILE A 16 -30.48 -14.08 -4.97
N LYS A 17 -29.65 -13.17 -5.48
CA LYS A 17 -28.48 -12.69 -4.71
C LYS A 17 -28.88 -11.93 -3.45
N ARG A 18 -29.92 -11.09 -3.50
CA ARG A 18 -30.38 -10.34 -2.31
C ARG A 18 -30.87 -11.29 -1.22
N GLU A 19 -31.64 -12.32 -1.55
CA GLU A 19 -32.09 -13.32 -0.58
C GLU A 19 -30.89 -14.03 0.08
N ARG A 20 -29.91 -14.45 -0.73
CA ARG A 20 -28.68 -15.10 -0.23
C ARG A 20 -27.87 -14.18 0.70
N TYR A 21 -27.68 -12.92 0.31
CA TYR A 21 -26.87 -11.98 1.10
C TYR A 21 -27.63 -11.44 2.31
N ALA A 22 -28.95 -11.31 2.26
CA ALA A 22 -29.76 -10.85 3.38
C ALA A 22 -29.52 -11.70 4.64
N VAL A 23 -29.47 -13.03 4.51
CA VAL A 23 -29.19 -13.92 5.66
C VAL A 23 -27.79 -13.67 6.23
N LYS A 24 -26.78 -13.51 5.36
CA LYS A 24 -25.39 -13.26 5.78
C LYS A 24 -25.24 -11.90 6.45
N GLU A 25 -25.80 -10.86 5.84
CA GLU A 25 -25.73 -9.48 6.30
C GLU A 25 -26.49 -9.32 7.62
N LEU A 26 -27.67 -9.92 7.77
CA LEU A 26 -28.42 -9.89 9.04
C LEU A 26 -27.64 -10.52 10.19
N LYS A 27 -26.99 -11.66 9.96
CA LYS A 27 -26.13 -12.29 10.98
C LYS A 27 -24.99 -11.36 11.38
N GLN A 28 -24.32 -10.74 10.42
CA GLN A 28 -23.22 -9.82 10.68
C GLN A 28 -23.67 -8.57 11.45
N LEU A 29 -24.82 -8.00 11.08
CA LEU A 29 -25.39 -6.83 11.76
C LEU A 29 -25.81 -7.14 13.19
N LYS A 30 -26.43 -8.30 13.44
CA LYS A 30 -26.75 -8.76 14.81
C LYS A 30 -25.49 -8.91 15.65
N ASN A 31 -24.46 -9.57 15.11
CA ASN A 31 -23.18 -9.70 15.79
C ASN A 31 -22.56 -8.35 16.12
N ILE A 32 -22.64 -7.35 15.23
CA ILE A 32 -22.12 -6.00 15.49
C ILE A 32 -22.90 -5.35 16.64
N LEU A 33 -24.23 -5.45 16.63
CA LEU A 33 -25.06 -4.89 17.69
C LEU A 33 -24.76 -5.53 19.05
N GLU A 34 -24.67 -6.87 19.10
CA GLU A 34 -24.31 -7.60 20.31
C GLU A 34 -22.91 -7.23 20.84
N ASN A 35 -21.95 -7.04 19.93
CA ASN A 35 -20.59 -6.65 20.29
C ASN A 35 -20.41 -5.14 20.56
N SER A 36 -21.40 -4.30 20.24
CA SER A 36 -21.30 -2.84 20.42
C SER A 36 -21.27 -2.40 21.89
N GLY A 37 -21.68 -3.27 22.82
CA GLY A 37 -21.63 -2.98 24.25
C GLY A 37 -20.23 -3.09 24.88
N ASN A 38 -19.27 -3.78 24.24
CA ASN A 38 -17.97 -4.07 24.82
C ASN A 38 -16.87 -3.99 23.75
N LYS A 39 -16.31 -2.79 23.49
CA LYS A 39 -15.04 -2.62 22.73
C LYS A 39 -14.52 -1.18 22.68
N ASP A 40 -14.50 -0.48 23.81
CA ASP A 40 -13.27 0.28 24.10
C ASP A 40 -12.27 -0.76 24.60
N ALA A 41 -11.66 -1.50 23.66
CA ALA A 41 -10.55 -2.34 24.01
C ALA A 41 -9.42 -1.38 24.40
N ASP A 42 -9.01 -1.40 25.66
CA ASP A 42 -7.84 -0.68 26.14
C ASP A 42 -6.64 -1.10 25.27
N MET A 43 -6.28 -0.27 24.29
CA MET A 43 -5.13 -0.48 23.40
C MET A 43 -3.79 -0.32 24.14
N SER A 44 -3.82 -0.17 25.47
CA SER A 44 -2.65 -0.02 26.34
C SER A 44 -1.77 -1.28 26.36
N GLU A 45 -2.34 -2.48 26.16
CA GLU A 45 -1.56 -3.72 26.06
C GLU A 45 -0.82 -3.87 24.72
N ILE A 46 -1.27 -3.20 23.65
CA ILE A 46 -0.73 -3.37 22.29
C ILE A 46 0.17 -2.19 21.90
N CYS A 47 -0.14 -0.98 22.36
CA CYS A 47 0.60 0.23 22.02
C CYS A 47 1.10 0.93 23.28
N THR A 48 2.42 0.94 23.45
CA THR A 48 3.08 1.89 24.35
C THR A 48 3.19 3.24 23.65
N VAL A 49 2.48 4.24 24.17
CA VAL A 49 2.64 5.62 23.71
C VAL A 49 3.94 6.16 24.31
N LEU A 50 4.97 6.32 23.48
CA LEU A 50 6.24 6.94 23.90
C LEU A 50 6.22 8.43 23.59
N ASP A 51 6.69 9.23 24.54
CA ASP A 51 6.81 10.68 24.36
C ASP A 51 8.02 11.02 23.47
N LYS A 52 7.99 12.21 22.86
CA LYS A 52 9.06 12.70 21.96
C LYS A 52 10.45 12.68 22.61
N LYS A 53 10.54 12.83 23.94
CA LYS A 53 11.80 12.78 24.70
C LYS A 53 12.38 11.36 24.75
N ASP A 54 11.53 10.35 24.89
CA ASP A 54 11.94 8.94 24.96
C ASP A 54 12.43 8.44 23.61
N ILE A 55 11.78 8.87 22.52
CA ILE A 55 12.20 8.60 21.14
C ILE A 55 13.59 9.18 20.84
N GLN A 56 13.93 10.34 21.41
CA GLN A 56 15.24 10.99 21.20
C GLN A 56 16.37 10.33 21.99
N ASN A 57 16.06 9.71 23.13
CA ASN A 57 17.06 9.06 23.98
C ASN A 57 17.45 7.66 23.46
N LEU A 58 16.56 6.99 22.72
CA LEU A 58 16.84 5.70 22.09
C LEU A 58 17.91 5.77 20.98
N GLY A 59 18.11 6.95 20.37
CA GLY A 59 19.10 7.17 19.31
C GLY A 59 20.47 7.67 19.77
N LYS A 60 20.70 7.86 21.09
CA LYS A 60 21.94 8.42 21.64
C LYS A 60 22.68 7.44 22.57
N LYS A 61 22.86 6.20 22.13
CA LYS A 61 23.90 5.32 22.69
C LYS A 61 25.03 5.22 21.67
N ASP A 62 26.08 5.99 21.90
CA ASP A 62 27.38 5.79 21.25
C ASP A 62 27.97 4.43 21.68
N PRO A 63 28.72 3.74 20.79
CA PRO A 63 29.32 2.45 21.09
C PRO A 63 30.65 2.67 21.81
N SER A 64 30.69 2.42 23.11
CA SER A 64 31.93 2.32 23.89
C SER A 64 31.81 1.16 24.86
N GLU A 65 32.35 0.03 24.42
CA GLU A 65 32.92 -1.11 25.15
C GLU A 65 32.55 -1.36 26.63
N ASN A 66 32.03 -2.58 26.82
CA ASN A 66 32.26 -3.53 27.92
C ASN A 66 31.47 -3.35 29.23
N ASN A 67 30.39 -4.12 29.38
CA ASN A 67 30.34 -5.22 30.35
C ASN A 67 29.15 -6.15 30.08
N GLU A 68 29.42 -7.44 30.27
CA GLU A 68 28.58 -8.59 29.99
C GLU A 68 27.37 -8.68 30.93
N GLU A 69 26.21 -9.01 30.35
CA GLU A 69 25.29 -10.08 30.74
C GLU A 69 23.81 -9.69 30.52
N ASN A 70 23.09 -10.63 29.91
CA ASN A 70 21.64 -10.83 29.92
C ASN A 70 20.82 -10.40 28.67
N VAL A 71 20.70 -11.37 27.75
CA VAL A 71 19.50 -11.85 27.04
C VAL A 71 18.69 -10.85 26.20
N GLU A 72 19.01 -10.88 24.90
CA GLU A 72 18.09 -11.21 23.80
C GLU A 72 16.78 -10.41 23.66
N ALA A 73 16.84 -9.31 22.92
CA ALA A 73 15.85 -8.96 21.90
C ALA A 73 16.41 -7.81 21.03
N THR A 74 17.28 -8.18 20.11
CA THR A 74 17.81 -7.32 19.06
C THR A 74 16.64 -6.81 18.22
N VAL A 75 16.11 -5.63 18.52
CA VAL A 75 15.27 -4.89 17.55
C VAL A 75 16.23 -4.29 16.54
N GLU A 76 16.72 -5.16 15.66
CA GLU A 76 17.25 -4.76 14.36
C GLU A 76 16.22 -3.80 13.76
N SER A 77 16.68 -2.60 13.44
CA SER A 77 15.89 -1.69 12.62
C SER A 77 15.53 -2.44 11.35
N SER A 78 14.27 -2.84 11.21
CA SER A 78 13.78 -3.48 10.00
C SER A 78 13.60 -2.42 8.90
N SER A 79 14.69 -1.73 8.55
CA SER A 79 14.91 -1.39 7.15
C SER A 79 14.96 -2.74 6.46
N MET A 80 13.90 -3.09 5.73
CA MET A 80 13.95 -4.27 4.87
C MET A 80 15.22 -4.17 4.05
N ASP A 81 16.18 -5.05 4.32
CA ASP A 81 17.40 -5.16 3.55
C ASP A 81 16.97 -5.74 2.20
N VAL A 82 16.52 -4.85 1.33
CA VAL A 82 16.27 -5.19 -0.06
C VAL A 82 17.65 -5.30 -0.65
N ASP A 83 18.19 -6.52 -0.67
CA ASP A 83 19.34 -6.89 -1.50
C ASP A 83 19.21 -6.09 -2.80
N GLN A 84 20.11 -5.15 -3.03
CA GLN A 84 20.07 -4.23 -4.17
C GLN A 84 20.39 -5.02 -5.46
N GLN A 85 19.54 -5.97 -5.82
CA GLN A 85 19.34 -6.39 -7.17
C GLN A 85 18.78 -5.16 -7.88
N SER A 86 19.67 -4.34 -8.42
CA SER A 86 19.33 -3.17 -9.23
C SER A 86 18.17 -3.55 -10.15
N SER A 87 17.03 -2.87 -9.99
CA SER A 87 15.83 -3.18 -10.77
C SER A 87 16.22 -3.23 -12.25
N LYS A 88 15.96 -4.36 -12.91
CA LYS A 88 16.27 -4.60 -14.33
C LYS A 88 15.81 -3.47 -15.26
N TYR A 89 14.80 -2.72 -14.82
CA TYR A 89 14.24 -1.57 -15.51
C TYR A 89 14.71 -0.24 -14.91
N HIS A 90 15.01 0.73 -15.78
CA HIS A 90 15.30 2.10 -15.37
C HIS A 90 14.08 2.73 -14.64
N PRO A 91 14.24 3.36 -13.46
CA PRO A 91 13.11 3.84 -12.63
C PRO A 91 12.20 4.88 -13.29
N LYS A 92 12.72 5.71 -14.21
CA LYS A 92 11.95 6.79 -14.86
C LYS A 92 11.38 6.39 -16.21
N ARG A 93 12.11 5.57 -16.96
CA ARG A 93 11.74 5.18 -18.33
C ARG A 93 11.02 3.83 -18.37
N LEU A 94 11.19 3.03 -17.32
CA LEU A 94 10.68 1.67 -17.19
C LEU A 94 11.07 0.82 -18.42
N THR A 95 12.35 0.91 -18.79
CA THR A 95 12.95 0.23 -19.93
C THR A 95 14.16 -0.55 -19.47
N ASP A 96 14.38 -1.71 -20.08
CA ASP A 96 15.61 -2.49 -19.97
C ASP A 96 16.80 -1.78 -20.66
N GLU A 97 18.00 -2.34 -20.52
CA GLU A 97 19.22 -1.91 -21.22
C GLU A 97 19.04 -1.84 -22.74
N HIS A 98 18.29 -2.78 -23.32
CA HIS A 98 17.96 -2.83 -24.74
C HIS A 98 16.79 -1.92 -25.14
N GLY A 99 16.27 -1.08 -24.24
CA GLY A 99 15.15 -0.17 -24.54
C GLY A 99 13.78 -0.86 -24.62
N THR A 100 13.69 -2.12 -24.21
CA THR A 100 12.44 -2.91 -24.20
C THR A 100 11.63 -2.60 -22.94
N TYR A 101 10.30 -2.54 -23.07
CA TYR A 101 9.38 -2.36 -21.95
C TYR A 101 9.03 -3.72 -21.32
N PRO A 102 8.66 -3.76 -20.03
CA PRO A 102 8.20 -4.99 -19.40
C PRO A 102 7.05 -5.66 -20.17
N VAL A 103 7.01 -7.00 -20.18
CA VAL A 103 6.01 -7.80 -20.91
C VAL A 103 4.57 -7.49 -20.47
N TRP A 104 4.38 -7.15 -19.19
CA TRP A 104 3.07 -6.77 -18.65
C TRP A 104 2.59 -5.38 -19.13
N MET A 105 3.49 -4.56 -19.69
CA MET A 105 3.16 -3.23 -20.17
C MET A 105 2.67 -3.29 -21.62
N ASN A 106 1.34 -3.23 -21.79
CA ASN A 106 0.72 -3.25 -23.12
C ASN A 106 1.11 -1.99 -23.94
N GLN A 107 1.15 -2.11 -25.28
CA GLN A 107 1.36 -1.01 -26.23
C GLN A 107 0.56 0.28 -25.91
N ARG A 108 -0.68 0.17 -25.43
CA ARG A 108 -1.47 1.36 -25.02
C ARG A 108 -0.89 2.04 -23.77
N GLN A 109 -0.43 1.27 -22.79
CA GLN A 109 0.21 1.78 -21.58
C GLN A 109 1.56 2.43 -21.93
N ILE A 110 2.33 1.82 -22.83
CA ILE A 110 3.59 2.38 -23.35
C ILE A 110 3.35 3.75 -23.98
N ARG A 111 2.34 3.89 -24.86
CA ARG A 111 2.00 5.19 -25.47
C ARG A 111 1.61 6.25 -24.44
N LYS A 112 0.80 5.88 -23.44
CA LYS A 112 0.41 6.78 -22.34
C LYS A 112 1.62 7.22 -21.51
N HIS A 113 2.53 6.29 -21.21
CA HIS A 113 3.74 6.58 -20.44
C HIS A 113 4.67 7.56 -21.18
N LYS A 114 4.94 7.30 -22.47
CA LYS A 114 5.70 8.21 -23.35
C LYS A 114 5.08 9.61 -23.41
N ALA A 115 3.75 9.70 -23.53
CA ALA A 115 3.04 10.99 -23.55
C ALA A 115 3.20 11.77 -22.22
N LYS A 116 3.17 11.08 -21.07
CA LYS A 116 3.41 11.71 -19.75
C LYS A 116 4.84 12.26 -19.65
N LEU A 117 5.85 11.46 -20.01
CA LEU A 117 7.25 11.89 -19.99
C LEU A 117 7.49 13.11 -20.90
N ASN A 118 6.91 13.11 -22.10
CA ASN A 118 7.01 14.24 -23.03
C ASN A 118 6.38 15.52 -22.45
N ARG A 119 5.28 15.42 -21.70
CA ARG A 119 4.65 16.57 -21.02
C ARG A 119 5.57 17.14 -19.94
N VAL A 120 6.19 16.29 -19.13
CA VAL A 120 7.14 16.71 -18.08
C VAL A 120 8.35 17.40 -18.71
N HIS A 121 8.93 16.81 -19.76
CA HIS A 121 10.07 17.41 -20.47
C HIS A 121 9.73 18.75 -21.13
N LYS A 122 8.54 18.89 -21.72
CA LYS A 122 8.05 20.17 -22.26
C LYS A 122 7.89 21.24 -21.16
N LYS A 123 7.36 20.87 -19.98
CA LYS A 123 7.25 21.77 -18.82
C LYS A 123 8.62 22.22 -18.32
N ALA A 124 9.57 21.29 -18.18
CA ALA A 124 10.94 21.61 -17.79
C ALA A 124 11.62 22.59 -18.77
N LYS A 125 11.47 22.36 -20.09
CA LYS A 125 11.95 23.30 -21.12
C LYS A 125 11.30 24.67 -21.05
N LYS A 126 10.00 24.75 -20.76
CA LYS A 126 9.29 26.03 -20.59
C LYS A 126 9.83 26.80 -19.39
N ASN A 127 10.08 26.13 -18.26
CA ASN A 127 10.62 26.78 -17.07
C ASN A 127 12.06 27.26 -17.29
N LYS A 128 12.90 26.49 -17.99
CA LYS A 128 14.26 26.92 -18.34
C LYS A 128 14.33 28.14 -19.28
N LYS A 129 13.26 28.41 -20.04
CA LYS A 129 13.16 29.61 -20.90
C LYS A 129 12.61 30.84 -20.16
N ARG A 130 12.09 30.68 -18.95
CA ARG A 130 11.48 31.75 -18.14
C ARG A 130 12.44 32.31 -17.10
N ASN A 131 13.51 31.57 -16.78
CA ASN A 131 14.67 32.03 -16.05
C ASN A 131 15.78 32.36 -17.06
#